data_AF-A0A4U4EJ43-F1
#
_entry.id   AF-A0A4U4EJ43-F1
#
_cell.length_a   1.000
_cell.length_b   1.000
_cell.length_c   1.000
_cell.angle_alpha   90.00
_cell.angle_beta   90.00
_cell.angle_gamma   90.00
#
_symmetry.space_group_name_H-M   'P 1'
#
loop_
_entity.id
_entity.type
_entity.pdbx_description
1 polymer ?
#
loop_
_entity_poly.entity_id
_entity_poly.type
_entity_poly.pdbx_seq_one_letter_code
_entity_poly.pdbx_strand_id
1 'polypeptide(L)'
;MRLWHQELISLLPRQQLLGQHRECCALRGNGWGKKHATVDYVFHYSPYKLYQYHRLVLLEMESRGYFPAPEWRIAEYRGKSCESYPDLLPVVQTSPIYPEHNENYLMECLTNLRQKGIELIIPPVE
;
A
#
# COMPACT_ATOMS: atom_id res chain seq x y z
N MET A 1 -1.96 -11.95 2.92
CA MET A 1 -1.42 -10.58 2.99
C MET A 1 -1.72 -9.92 1.66
N ARG A 2 -2.31 -8.72 1.64
CA ARG A 2 -2.69 -8.00 0.41
C ARG A 2 -2.42 -6.52 0.57
N LEU A 3 -2.29 -5.82 -0.55
CA LEU A 3 -2.55 -4.39 -0.57
C LEU A 3 -4.06 -4.17 -0.56
N TRP A 4 -4.56 -3.28 0.29
CA TRP A 4 -5.92 -2.78 0.17
C TRP A 4 -6.04 -1.91 -1.08
N HIS A 5 -7.20 -1.94 -1.72
CA HIS A 5 -7.49 -1.03 -2.82
C HIS A 5 -7.21 0.43 -2.40
N GLN A 6 -6.60 1.21 -3.30
CA GLN A 6 -6.08 2.55 -2.95
C GLN A 6 -7.17 3.51 -2.46
N GLU A 7 -8.40 3.37 -2.98
CA GLU A 7 -9.55 4.20 -2.57
C GLU A 7 -10.03 3.89 -1.15
N LEU A 8 -9.69 2.71 -0.62
CA LEU A 8 -10.08 2.34 0.74
C LEU A 8 -9.12 2.90 1.79
N ILE A 9 -7.93 3.38 1.42
CA ILE A 9 -6.87 3.77 2.37
C ILE A 9 -7.37 4.77 3.41
N SER A 10 -8.07 5.82 2.98
CA SER A 10 -8.65 6.83 3.87
C SER A 10 -9.81 6.33 4.72
N LEU A 11 -10.40 5.19 4.36
CA LEU A 11 -11.53 4.57 5.05
C LEU A 11 -11.10 3.43 5.97
N LEU A 12 -9.88 2.88 5.80
CA LEU A 12 -9.42 1.72 6.57
C LEU A 12 -9.47 2.00 8.07
N PRO A 13 -9.95 1.08 8.92
CA PRO A 13 -9.80 1.23 10.35
C PRO A 13 -8.33 1.18 10.76
N ARG A 14 -8.03 1.66 11.97
CA ARG A 14 -6.66 1.78 12.50
C ARG A 14 -5.82 0.51 12.30
N GLN A 15 -6.36 -0.66 12.64
CA GLN A 15 -5.59 -1.91 12.56
C GLN A 15 -5.19 -2.26 11.12
N GLN A 16 -6.08 -2.02 10.16
CA GLN A 16 -5.86 -2.28 8.74
C GLN A 16 -4.90 -1.27 8.14
N LEU A 17 -5.01 0.01 8.50
CA LEU A 17 -4.06 1.04 8.06
C LEU A 17 -2.64 0.73 8.55
N LEU A 18 -2.47 0.45 9.84
CA LEU A 18 -1.16 0.09 10.41
C LEU A 18 -0.64 -1.22 9.84
N GLY A 19 -1.53 -2.19 9.58
CA GLY A 19 -1.20 -3.43 8.88
C GLY A 19 -0.72 -3.19 7.45
N GLN A 20 -1.38 -2.29 6.72
CA GLN A 20 -1.03 -1.91 5.36
C GLN A 20 0.36 -1.27 5.29
N HIS A 21 0.69 -0.40 6.24
CA HIS A 21 2.04 0.15 6.34
C HIS A 21 3.09 -0.94 6.56
N ARG A 22 2.87 -1.88 7.50
CA ARG A 22 3.79 -3.01 7.72
C ARG A 22 3.96 -3.86 6.46
N GLU A 23 2.87 -4.10 5.72
CA GLU A 23 2.90 -4.79 4.44
C GLU A 23 3.78 -4.05 3.43
N CYS A 24 3.58 -2.74 3.25
CA CYS A 24 4.41 -1.92 2.36
C CYS A 24 5.89 -1.94 2.76
N CYS A 25 6.19 -1.87 4.05
CA CYS A 25 7.55 -1.96 4.56
C CYS A 25 8.20 -3.31 4.23
N ALA A 26 7.46 -4.41 4.42
CA ALA A 26 7.93 -5.76 4.11
C ALA A 26 8.19 -5.93 2.60
N LEU A 27 7.24 -5.51 1.77
CA LEU A 27 7.32 -5.60 0.31
C LEU A 27 8.45 -4.73 -0.27
N ARG A 28 8.66 -3.51 0.25
CA ARG A 28 9.78 -2.64 -0.17
C ARG A 28 11.14 -3.18 0.28
N GLY A 29 11.19 -3.88 1.41
CA GLY A 29 12.41 -4.45 1.97
C GLY A 29 12.76 -5.82 1.39
N ASN A 30 13.19 -6.73 2.28
CA ASN A 30 13.59 -8.10 1.94
C ASN A 30 12.43 -9.01 1.50
N GLY A 31 11.20 -8.50 1.46
CA GLY A 31 10.05 -9.18 0.86
C GLY A 31 9.95 -8.98 -0.65
N TRP A 32 10.67 -8.01 -1.24
CA TRP A 32 10.61 -7.73 -2.67
C TRP A 32 10.95 -8.96 -3.51
N GLY A 33 10.09 -9.31 -4.48
CA GLY A 33 10.28 -10.44 -5.39
C GLY A 33 10.01 -11.82 -4.78
N LYS A 34 9.56 -11.92 -3.52
CA LYS A 34 9.16 -13.20 -2.92
C LYS A 34 7.70 -13.50 -3.26
N LYS A 35 7.43 -14.73 -3.67
CA LYS A 35 6.10 -15.16 -4.09
C LYS A 35 5.04 -14.96 -3.00
N HIS A 36 3.96 -14.29 -3.35
CA HIS A 36 2.81 -13.94 -2.55
C HIS A 36 1.51 -14.07 -3.35
N ALA A 37 0.65 -15.00 -2.94
CA ALA A 37 -0.54 -15.41 -3.69
C ALA A 37 -1.49 -14.27 -4.15
N THR A 38 -1.56 -13.14 -3.44
CA THR A 38 -2.52 -12.05 -3.71
C THR A 38 -1.89 -10.70 -4.05
N VAL A 39 -0.56 -10.58 -4.01
CA VAL A 39 0.15 -9.30 -4.25
C VAL A 39 1.33 -9.44 -5.21
N ASP A 40 1.53 -10.63 -5.81
CA ASP A 40 2.62 -10.89 -6.77
C ASP A 40 2.67 -9.88 -7.93
N TYR A 41 1.52 -9.35 -8.35
CA TYR A 41 1.44 -8.35 -9.42
C TYR A 41 2.32 -7.12 -9.15
N VAL A 42 2.54 -6.74 -7.88
CA VAL A 42 3.36 -5.58 -7.50
C VAL A 42 4.77 -5.69 -8.06
N PHE A 43 5.32 -6.91 -8.13
CA PHE A 43 6.68 -7.17 -8.58
C PHE A 43 6.82 -7.15 -10.11
N HIS A 44 5.72 -7.10 -10.86
CA HIS A 44 5.74 -6.88 -12.31
C HIS A 44 5.97 -5.41 -12.69
N TYR A 45 5.98 -4.51 -11.70
CA TYR A 45 6.18 -3.08 -11.90
C TYR A 45 7.46 -2.58 -11.22
N SER A 46 7.88 -1.36 -11.58
CA SER A 46 8.96 -0.67 -10.87
C SER A 46 8.68 -0.59 -9.36
N PRO A 47 9.68 -0.82 -8.48
CA PRO A 47 9.56 -0.58 -7.04
C PRO A 47 9.07 0.84 -6.69
N TYR A 48 9.30 1.81 -7.58
CA TYR A 48 8.82 3.17 -7.40
C TYR A 48 7.28 3.25 -7.35
N LYS A 49 6.58 2.34 -8.04
CA LYS A 49 5.12 2.25 -7.98
C LYS A 49 4.62 1.82 -6.59
N LEU A 50 5.36 0.92 -5.93
CA LEU A 50 5.05 0.53 -4.55
C LEU A 50 5.35 1.67 -3.58
N TYR A 51 6.39 2.46 -3.85
CA TYR A 51 6.63 3.70 -3.11
C TYR A 51 5.47 4.70 -3.26
N GLN A 52 4.96 4.93 -4.48
CA GLN A 52 3.78 5.78 -4.72
C GLN A 52 2.56 5.31 -3.92
N TYR A 53 2.27 4.01 -3.94
CA TYR A 53 1.19 3.44 -3.12
C TYR A 53 1.46 3.63 -1.62
N HIS A 54 2.69 3.34 -1.16
CA HIS A 54 3.06 3.51 0.24
C HIS A 54 2.93 4.98 0.69
N ARG A 55 3.18 5.96 -0.17
CA ARG A 55 2.93 7.37 0.15
C ARG A 55 1.47 7.66 0.51
N LEU A 56 0.49 7.03 -0.16
CA LEU A 56 -0.92 7.19 0.23
C LEU A 56 -1.16 6.72 1.67
N VAL A 57 -0.55 5.60 2.04
CA VAL A 57 -0.64 5.02 3.39
C VAL A 57 0.07 5.92 4.41
N LEU A 58 1.26 6.44 4.09
CA LEU A 58 2.03 7.33 4.98
C LEU A 58 1.26 8.64 5.23
N LEU A 59 0.72 9.25 4.17
CA LEU A 59 -0.09 10.47 4.28
C LEU A 59 -1.32 10.26 5.16
N GLU A 60 -2.02 9.13 4.99
CA GLU A 60 -3.17 8.82 5.81
C GLU A 60 -2.80 8.46 7.26
N MET A 61 -1.63 7.87 7.47
CA MET A 61 -1.11 7.65 8.82
C MET A 61 -0.81 8.98 9.51
N GLU A 62 -0.15 9.89 8.82
CA GLU A 62 0.20 11.23 9.33
C GLU A 62 -1.04 12.08 9.62
N SER A 63 -2.04 12.06 8.73
CA SER A 63 -3.31 12.78 8.92
C SER A 63 -4.04 12.34 10.19
N ARG A 64 -3.86 11.08 10.60
CA ARG A 64 -4.42 10.50 11.83
C ARG A 64 -3.49 10.55 13.04
N GLY A 65 -2.36 11.28 12.95
CA GLY A 65 -1.42 11.47 14.05
C GLY A 65 -0.49 10.27 14.32
N TYR A 66 -0.32 9.37 13.36
CA TYR A 66 0.70 8.32 13.42
C TYR A 66 2.00 8.79 12.74
N PHE A 67 3.13 8.50 13.38
CA PHE A 67 4.45 8.97 12.93
C PHE A 67 5.32 7.77 12.51
N PRO A 68 5.16 7.24 11.28
CA PRO A 68 6.08 6.24 10.75
C PRO A 68 7.49 6.82 10.61
N ALA A 69 8.50 5.94 10.63
CA ALA A 69 9.90 6.35 10.51
C ALA A 69 10.11 7.17 9.21
N PRO A 70 10.74 8.35 9.28
CA PRO A 70 10.75 9.31 8.18
C PRO A 70 11.46 8.82 6.93
N GLU A 71 12.38 7.86 7.05
CA GLU A 71 13.11 7.23 5.96
C GLU A 71 12.16 6.54 4.97
N TRP A 72 10.97 6.12 5.41
CA TRP A 72 9.96 5.55 4.51
C TRP A 72 9.42 6.54 3.46
N ARG A 73 9.68 7.84 3.61
CA ARG A 73 9.39 8.87 2.60
C ARG A 73 10.43 8.96 1.49
N ILE A 74 11.55 8.24 1.59
CA ILE A 74 12.59 8.15 0.55
C ILE A 74 12.25 6.94 -0.32
N ALA A 75 12.22 7.07 -1.64
CA ALA A 75 11.77 6.00 -2.54
C ALA A 75 12.68 4.77 -2.49
N GLU A 76 13.98 5.04 -2.42
CA GLU A 76 15.09 4.10 -2.43
C GLU A 76 15.22 3.34 -1.11
N TYR A 77 14.60 3.82 -0.02
CA TYR A 77 14.71 3.19 1.28
C TYR A 77 13.98 1.84 1.33
N ARG A 78 14.65 0.83 1.86
CA ARG A 78 14.17 -0.57 1.91
C ARG A 78 14.21 -1.16 3.33
N GLY A 79 14.28 -0.31 4.34
CA GLY A 79 14.47 -0.72 5.72
C GLY A 79 15.95 -0.89 6.10
N LYS A 80 16.22 -1.09 7.39
CA LYS A 80 17.59 -1.14 7.94
C LYS A 80 18.41 -2.37 7.52
N SER A 81 17.74 -3.44 7.11
CA SER A 81 18.37 -4.74 6.81
C SER A 81 18.39 -5.06 5.31
N CYS A 82 18.12 -4.07 4.47
CA CYS A 82 18.10 -4.22 3.02
C CYS A 82 18.75 -2.99 2.40
N GLU A 83 19.74 -3.18 1.53
CA GLU A 83 20.40 -2.07 0.86
C GLU A 83 19.40 -1.24 0.06
N SER A 84 19.54 0.08 0.12
CA SER A 84 18.72 1.00 -0.66
C SER A 84 18.92 0.77 -2.15
N TYR A 85 17.93 1.12 -2.96
CA TYR A 85 18.14 1.18 -4.40
C TYR A 85 19.15 2.29 -4.75
N PRO A 86 20.21 2.01 -5.54
CA PRO A 86 21.17 3.05 -5.91
C PRO A 86 20.57 4.07 -6.90
N ASP A 87 19.78 3.61 -7.87
CA ASP A 87 19.21 4.44 -8.95
C ASP A 87 17.74 4.06 -9.21
N LEU A 88 16.85 4.31 -8.25
CA LEU A 88 15.41 4.07 -8.45
C LEU A 88 14.79 5.22 -9.24
N LEU A 89 14.71 5.07 -10.56
CA LEU A 89 14.13 6.10 -11.42
C LEU A 89 12.63 6.33 -11.12
N PRO A 90 12.21 7.60 -10.94
CA PRO A 90 10.81 7.94 -10.82
C PRO A 90 9.99 7.50 -12.03
N VAL A 91 8.80 6.96 -11.77
CA VAL A 91 7.80 6.68 -12.81
C VAL A 91 6.59 7.58 -12.62
N VAL A 92 5.92 7.93 -13.72
CA VAL A 92 4.67 8.70 -13.68
C VAL A 92 3.62 7.90 -12.88
N GLN A 93 2.97 8.57 -11.93
CA GLN A 93 1.89 7.95 -11.18
C GLN A 93 0.66 7.81 -12.07
N THR A 94 0.07 6.61 -12.11
CA THR A 94 -1.19 6.34 -12.80
C THR A 94 -2.36 6.37 -11.82
N SER A 95 -3.58 6.47 -12.34
CA SER A 95 -4.81 6.25 -11.57
C SER A 95 -5.66 5.17 -12.25
N PRO A 96 -5.85 4.00 -11.61
CA PRO A 96 -5.25 3.58 -10.34
C PRO A 96 -3.71 3.43 -10.42
N ILE A 97 -3.04 3.47 -9.27
CA ILE A 97 -1.58 3.26 -9.16
C ILE A 97 -1.23 1.87 -9.70
N TYR A 98 -2.02 0.85 -9.37
CA TYR A 98 -1.92 -0.48 -9.97
C TYR A 98 -3.16 -0.73 -10.80
N PRO A 99 -3.07 -1.14 -12.08
CA PRO A 99 -4.26 -1.49 -12.87
C PRO A 99 -5.05 -2.67 -12.27
N GLU A 100 -4.41 -3.49 -11.43
CA GLU A 100 -5.06 -4.53 -10.64
C GLU A 100 -6.00 -3.96 -9.57
N HIS A 101 -5.82 -2.70 -9.16
CA HIS A 101 -6.78 -1.97 -8.31
C HIS A 101 -7.94 -1.45 -9.18
N ASN A 102 -8.67 -2.38 -9.79
CA ASN A 102 -9.89 -2.13 -10.53
C ASN A 102 -11.12 -2.40 -9.65
N GLU A 103 -12.31 -2.17 -10.21
CA GLU A 103 -13.59 -2.37 -9.51
C GLU A 103 -13.76 -3.79 -8.94
N ASN A 104 -13.33 -4.83 -9.65
CA ASN A 104 -13.40 -6.21 -9.15
C ASN A 104 -12.52 -6.37 -7.90
N TYR A 105 -11.30 -5.85 -7.91
CA TYR A 105 -10.41 -5.91 -6.76
C TYR A 105 -10.90 -5.06 -5.58
N LEU A 106 -11.53 -3.93 -5.86
CA LEU A 106 -12.21 -3.12 -4.84
C LEU A 106 -13.31 -3.95 -4.16
N MET A 107 -14.15 -4.63 -4.92
CA MET A 107 -15.22 -5.49 -4.39
C MET A 107 -14.68 -6.68 -3.58
N GLU A 108 -13.57 -7.29 -4.00
CA GLU A 108 -12.88 -8.29 -3.21
C GLU A 108 -12.35 -7.73 -1.89
N CYS A 109 -11.82 -6.51 -1.89
CA CYS A 109 -11.35 -5.83 -0.67
C CYS A 109 -12.51 -5.56 0.29
N LEU A 110 -13.61 -5.01 -0.20
CA LEU A 110 -14.81 -4.76 0.60
C LEU A 110 -15.38 -6.06 1.18
N THR A 111 -15.44 -7.12 0.38
CA THR A 111 -15.90 -8.44 0.83
C THR A 111 -14.98 -9.00 1.92
N ASN A 112 -13.67 -8.85 1.78
CA ASN A 112 -12.71 -9.29 2.79
C ASN A 112 -12.85 -8.54 4.11
N LEU A 113 -13.13 -7.23 4.07
CA LEU A 113 -13.40 -6.44 5.27
C LEU A 113 -14.70 -6.89 5.94
N ARG A 114 -15.79 -7.06 5.19
CA ARG A 114 -17.08 -7.54 5.72
C ARG A 114 -16.96 -8.92 6.37
N GLN A 115 -16.23 -9.85 5.75
CA GLN A 115 -15.96 -11.18 6.32
C GLN A 115 -15.18 -11.12 7.64
N LYS A 116 -14.43 -10.04 7.88
CA LYS A 116 -13.74 -9.78 9.15
C LYS A 116 -14.60 -9.00 10.15
N GLY A 117 -15.88 -8.78 9.86
CA GLY A 117 -16.78 -7.97 10.68
C GLY A 117 -16.48 -6.47 10.63
N ILE A 118 -15.82 -6.01 9.57
CA ILE A 118 -15.46 -4.60 9.38
C ILE A 118 -16.35 -4.02 8.29
N GLU A 119 -17.23 -3.12 8.69
CA GLU A 119 -18.03 -2.30 7.76
C GLU A 119 -17.37 -0.93 7.62
N LEU A 120 -17.07 -0.55 6.38
CA LEU A 120 -16.59 0.80 6.09
C LEU A 120 -17.78 1.74 5.97
N ILE A 121 -17.68 2.89 6.64
CA ILE A 121 -18.60 4.01 6.40
C ILE A 121 -18.10 4.69 5.13
N ILE A 122 -18.77 4.42 4.01
CA ILE A 122 -18.50 5.09 2.75
C ILE A 122 -19.36 6.36 2.75
N PRO A 123 -18.76 7.56 2.79
CA PRO A 123 -19.55 8.79 2.66
C PRO A 123 -20.28 8.77 1.31
N PRO A 124 -21.54 9.24 1.25
CA PRO A 124 -22.26 9.34 -0.01
C PRO A 124 -21.43 10.16 -1.01
N VAL A 125 -21.38 9.68 -2.25
CA VAL A 125 -20.80 10.43 -3.36
C VAL A 125 -21.76 11.58 -3.66
N GLU A 126 -21.29 12.83 -3.55
CA GLU A 126 -22.01 14.02 -4.05
C GLU A 126 -22.06 14.04 -5.58
#